data_AF-A0A9E4LJC0-F1
#
_entry.id   AF-A0A9E4LJC0-F1
#
_cell.length_a   1.000
_cell.length_b   1.000
_cell.length_c   1.000
_cell.angle_alpha   90.00
_cell.angle_beta   90.00
_cell.angle_gamma   90.00
#
_symmetry.space_group_name_H-M   'P 1'
#
loop_
_entity.id
_entity.type
_entity.pdbx_description
1 polymer ?
#
loop_
_entity_poly.entity_id
_entity_poly.type
_entity_poly.pdbx_seq_one_letter_code
_entity_poly.pdbx_strand_id
1 'polypeptide(L)' 'MKRSFLLCFLFLALTGRWATAQKYPDTSFSPPIVDPLFEPGEGATVYIDGAHNNFHKLDGGYRAFASSSNAMAIR' A
#
# COMPACT_ATOMS: atom_id res chain seq x y z
N MET A 1 -36.50 26.61 -11.69
CA MET A 1 -35.36 26.59 -10.76
C MET A 1 -35.33 25.32 -9.89
N LYS A 2 -36.37 25.00 -9.10
CA LYS A 2 -36.37 23.83 -8.18
C LYS A 2 -36.26 22.46 -8.88
N ARG A 3 -36.92 22.29 -10.03
CA ARG A 3 -36.88 21.04 -10.83
C ARG A 3 -35.51 20.77 -11.44
N SER A 4 -34.83 21.82 -11.90
CA SER A 4 -33.47 21.73 -12.46
C SER A 4 -32.46 21.31 -11.40
N PHE A 5 -32.62 21.78 -10.15
CA PHE A 5 -31.81 21.33 -9.01
C PHE A 5 -32.03 19.85 -8.70
N LEU A 6 -33.28 19.40 -8.69
CA LEU A 6 -33.61 17.99 -8.42
C LEU A 6 -33.03 17.05 -9.48
N LEU A 7 -33.12 17.44 -10.76
CA LEU A 7 -32.53 16.68 -11.87
C LEU A 7 -31.00 16.63 -11.79
N CYS A 8 -30.37 17.75 -11.40
CA CYS A 8 -28.93 17.80 -11.20
C CYS A 8 -28.49 16.89 -10.05
N PHE A 9 -29.22 16.90 -8.93
CA PHE A 9 -28.95 16.04 -7.78
C PHE A 9 -29.12 14.55 -8.12
N LEU A 10 -30.18 14.21 -8.86
CA LEU A 10 -30.43 12.84 -9.33
C LEU A 10 -29.34 12.38 -10.30
N PHE A 11 -28.90 13.24 -11.21
CA PHE A 11 -27.80 12.94 -12.13
C PHE A 11 -26.48 12.69 -11.39
N LEU A 12 -26.16 13.50 -10.38
CA LEU A 12 -24.96 13.31 -9.55
C LEU A 12 -25.01 12.00 -8.74
N ALA A 13 -26.18 11.66 -8.18
CA ALA A 13 -26.37 10.43 -7.42
C ALA A 13 -26.28 9.17 -8.31
N LEU A 14 -26.74 9.25 -9.57
CA LEU A 14 -26.71 8.14 -10.52
C LEU A 14 -25.33 7.94 -11.18
N THR A 15 -24.55 9.02 -11.33
CA THR A 15 -23.22 8.98 -11.98
C THR A 15 -22.05 8.91 -10.99
N GLY A 16 -22.31 9.10 -9.70
CA GLY A 16 -21.35 8.89 -8.61
C GLY A 16 -20.98 7.42 -8.44
N ARG A 17 -20.27 6.84 -9.41
CA ARG A 17 -19.61 5.54 -9.24
C ARG A 17 -18.46 5.73 -8.25
N TRP A 18 -18.41 4.81 -7.29
CA TRP A 18 -17.34 4.68 -6.32
C TRP A 18 -16.04 4.48 -7.09
N ALA A 19 -15.20 5.51 -7.15
CA ALA A 19 -13.85 5.39 -7.66
C ALA A 19 -13.03 4.57 -6.66
N THR A 20 -13.18 3.24 -6.68
CA THR A 20 -12.29 2.32 -5.96
C THR A 20 -11.01 2.17 -6.75
N ALA A 21 -10.30 3.27 -7.00
CA ALA A 21 -8.90 3.21 -7.37
C ALA A 21 -8.06 3.01 -6.09
N GLN A 22 -8.39 1.99 -5.30
CA GLN A 22 -7.48 1.52 -4.26
C GLN A 22 -6.41 0.71 -5.00
N LYS A 23 -5.27 1.35 -5.23
CA LYS A 23 -4.08 0.63 -5.71
C LYS A 23 -3.71 -0.35 -4.60
N TYR A 24 -3.95 -1.64 -4.85
CA TYR A 24 -3.43 -2.67 -3.99
C TYR A 24 -1.92 -2.74 -4.20
N PRO A 25 -1.13 -2.81 -3.13
CA PRO A 25 0.31 -2.97 -3.28
C PRO A 25 0.61 -4.32 -3.94
N ASP A 26 1.57 -4.31 -4.88
CA ASP A 26 2.12 -5.55 -5.39
C ASP A 26 3.00 -6.18 -4.33
N THR A 27 2.46 -7.20 -3.69
CA THR A 27 3.16 -7.92 -2.64
C THR A 27 4.04 -9.05 -3.20
N SER A 28 3.93 -9.35 -4.50
CA SER A 28 4.69 -10.41 -5.18
C SER A 28 6.01 -9.93 -5.80
N PHE A 29 6.24 -8.62 -5.81
CA PHE A 29 7.48 -8.05 -6.33
C PHE A 29 8.69 -8.51 -5.52
N SER A 30 9.63 -9.18 -6.21
CA SER A 30 10.88 -9.71 -5.64
C SER A 30 12.01 -9.50 -6.64
N PRO A 31 12.67 -8.33 -6.66
CA PRO A 31 13.74 -8.06 -7.60
C PRO A 31 14.97 -8.92 -7.25
N PRO A 32 15.72 -9.42 -8.26
CA PRO A 32 16.98 -10.12 -8.00
C PRO A 32 18.03 -9.13 -7.50
N ILE A 33 18.69 -9.45 -6.38
CA ILE A 33 19.85 -8.72 -5.87
C ILE A 33 21.10 -9.45 -6.40
N VAL A 34 21.71 -8.89 -7.45
CA VAL A 34 22.80 -9.55 -8.18
C VAL A 34 24.12 -9.53 -7.42
N ASP A 35 24.39 -8.46 -6.67
CA ASP A 35 25.63 -8.25 -5.92
C ASP A 35 25.29 -7.68 -4.53
N PRO A 36 24.98 -8.54 -3.54
CA PRO A 36 24.62 -8.08 -2.21
C PRO A 36 25.86 -7.59 -1.45
N LEU A 37 25.78 -6.41 -0.83
CA LEU A 37 26.86 -5.84 -0.02
C LEU A 37 27.15 -6.67 1.25
N PHE A 38 26.17 -7.43 1.72
CA PHE A 38 26.26 -8.27 2.91
C PHE A 38 25.71 -9.67 2.61
N GLU A 39 26.28 -10.68 3.24
CA GLU A 39 25.71 -12.03 3.20
C GLU A 39 24.28 -12.05 3.81
N PRO A 40 23.42 -12.99 3.39
CA PRO A 40 22.10 -13.15 3.97
C PRO A 40 22.14 -13.25 5.51
N GLY A 41 21.43 -12.36 6.19
CA GLY A 41 21.40 -12.29 7.66
C GLY A 41 22.54 -11.51 8.32
N GLU A 42 23.55 -11.05 7.57
CA GLU A 42 24.68 -10.27 8.13
C GLU A 42 24.53 -8.75 7.98
N GLY A 43 23.60 -8.30 7.15
CA GLY A 43 23.25 -6.88 7.00
C GLY A 43 22.45 -6.34 8.18
N ALA A 44 22.48 -5.02 8.35
CA ALA A 44 21.74 -4.33 9.41
C ALA A 44 20.24 -4.66 9.42
N THR A 45 19.70 -4.89 10.62
CA THR A 45 18.26 -5.11 10.81
C THR A 45 17.52 -3.78 10.86
N VAL A 46 16.51 -3.62 10.00
CA VAL A 46 15.66 -2.41 9.95
C VAL A 46 14.32 -2.72 10.61
N TYR A 47 13.94 -1.91 11.59
CA TYR A 47 12.64 -2.04 12.23
C TYR A 47 11.61 -1.12 11.56
N ILE A 48 10.45 -1.68 11.21
CA ILE A 48 9.32 -0.94 10.63
C ILE A 48 8.24 -0.81 11.71
N ASP A 49 7.88 0.43 12.05
CA ASP A 49 6.77 0.74 12.94
C ASP A 49 5.45 0.80 12.16
N GLY A 50 4.41 0.21 12.74
CA GLY A 50 3.05 0.12 12.21
C GLY A 50 2.16 1.29 12.64
N ALA A 51 2.70 2.51 12.75
CA ALA A 51 1.93 3.67 13.19
C ALA A 51 0.75 4.01 12.24
N HIS A 52 -0.34 4.50 12.82
CA HIS A 52 -1.55 5.06 12.15
C HIS A 52 -2.54 4.09 11.49
N ASN A 53 -2.68 2.82 11.92
CA ASN A 53 -3.65 1.88 11.31
C ASN A 53 -3.51 1.70 9.78
N ASN A 54 -2.41 2.24 9.22
CA ASN A 54 -2.20 2.52 7.82
C ASN A 54 -1.17 1.52 7.37
N PHE A 55 -1.53 0.57 6.50
CA PHE A 55 -0.77 -0.02 5.39
C PHE A 55 0.72 -0.47 5.54
N HIS A 56 1.44 -0.11 6.60
CA HIS A 56 2.83 -0.39 6.96
C HIS A 56 2.96 -1.74 7.66
N LYS A 57 2.25 -2.75 7.17
CA LYS A 57 2.36 -4.12 7.66
C LYS A 57 3.32 -4.90 6.78
N LEU A 58 4.13 -5.75 7.42
CA LEU A 58 5.03 -6.68 6.73
C LEU A 58 4.32 -7.60 5.74
N ASP A 59 3.09 -8.02 6.07
CA ASP A 59 2.27 -8.90 5.23
C ASP A 59 1.47 -8.13 4.16
N GLY A 60 1.57 -6.81 4.14
CA GLY A 60 0.83 -5.92 3.24
C GLY A 60 1.75 -5.12 2.31
N GLY A 61 1.52 -3.81 2.25
CA GLY A 61 2.19 -2.94 1.29
C GLY A 61 3.70 -2.79 1.44
N TYR A 62 4.25 -3.25 2.55
CA TYR A 62 5.68 -3.19 2.85
C TYR A 62 6.40 -4.54 2.65
N ARG A 63 5.70 -5.58 2.17
CA ARG A 63 6.30 -6.91 1.98
C ARG A 63 7.53 -6.88 1.07
N ALA A 64 7.45 -6.17 -0.05
CA ALA A 64 8.57 -6.08 -0.99
C ALA A 64 9.80 -5.38 -0.40
N PHE A 65 9.61 -4.37 0.45
CA PHE A 65 10.72 -3.73 1.17
C PHE A 65 11.33 -4.68 2.19
N ALA A 66 10.49 -5.42 2.91
CA ALA A 66 10.96 -6.34 3.94
C ALA A 66 11.57 -7.64 3.43
N SER A 67 11.25 -8.06 2.20
CA SER A 67 11.92 -9.21 1.57
C SER A 67 13.27 -8.84 0.97
N SER A 68 13.47 -7.58 0.59
CA SER A 68 14.73 -7.08 0.01
C SER A 68 15.69 -6.50 1.05
N SER A 69 15.23 -6.28 2.27
CA SER A 69 16.04 -5.84 3.42
C SER A 69 15.93 -6.85 4.56
N ASN A 70 16.91 -6.91 5.46
CA ASN A 70 16.78 -7.69 6.71
C ASN A 70 15.80 -6.99 7.67
N ALA A 71 14.54 -6.77 7.28
CA ALA A 71 13.58 -5.98 8.05
C ALA A 71 12.69 -6.81 8.98
N MET A 72 12.32 -6.23 10.12
CA MET A 72 11.43 -6.81 11.13
C MET A 72 10.30 -5.82 11.49
N ALA A 73 9.08 -6.32 11.72
CA ALA A 73 7.98 -5.52 12.25
C ALA A 73 8.11 -5.41 13.76
N ILE A 74 7.94 -4.19 14.26
CA ILE A 74 7.63 -3.96 15.68
C ILE A 74 6.10 -4.01 15.81
N ARG A 75 5.60 -4.82 16.75
CA ARG A 75 4.16 -4.94 17.05
C ARG A 75 3.73 -3.90 18.07
#